data_AF-A0A379T8J8-F1
#
_entry.id   AF-A0A379T8J8-F1
#
_cell.length_a   1.000
_cell.length_b   1.000
_cell.length_c   1.000
_cell.angle_alpha   90.00
_cell.angle_beta   90.00
_cell.angle_gamma   90.00
#
_symmetry.space_group_name_H-M   'P 1'
#
loop_
_entity.id
_entity.type
_entity.pdbx_description
1 polymer ?
#
loop_
_entity_poly.entity_id
_entity_poly.type
_entity_poly.pdbx_seq_one_letter_code
_entity_poly.pdbx_strand_id
1 'polypeptide(L)'
;MQRLQGNMGIGHVRYPTAGSSSASEAQPFYVNSPYGITLAHNGNLTNAHELRKKLFEEKRRHINTTSDSEILLNIFASELDNFRHYPLEADNIFCRDCRD
;
A
#
# COMPACT_ATOMS: atom_id res chain seq x y z
N MET A 1 -0.32 -3.40 25.39
CA MET A 1 -0.94 -4.22 24.33
C MET A 1 -2.47 -4.21 24.31
N GLN A 2 -3.17 -3.63 25.30
CA GLN A 2 -4.64 -3.60 25.32
C GLN A 2 -5.30 -2.92 24.10
N ARG A 3 -4.57 -2.10 23.33
CA ARG A 3 -5.06 -1.43 22.11
C ARG A 3 -4.99 -2.28 20.84
N LEU A 4 -4.15 -3.32 20.80
CA LEU A 4 -3.95 -4.19 19.62
C LEU A 4 -4.76 -5.47 19.81
N GLN A 5 -6.07 -5.35 19.68
CA GLN A 5 -7.01 -6.46 19.82
C GLN A 5 -7.33 -7.07 18.45
N GLY A 6 -7.59 -8.38 18.40
CA GLY A 6 -7.96 -9.09 17.18
C GLY A 6 -7.19 -10.39 17.00
N ASN A 7 -7.63 -11.20 16.04
CA ASN A 7 -7.03 -12.51 15.74
C ASN A 7 -6.03 -12.45 14.58
N MET A 8 -5.85 -11.28 13.95
CA MET A 8 -4.97 -11.07 12.81
C MET A 8 -4.36 -9.67 12.89
N GLY A 9 -3.08 -9.57 12.56
CA GLY A 9 -2.34 -8.31 12.50
C GLY A 9 -1.00 -8.51 11.82
N ILE A 10 -0.42 -7.42 11.35
CA ILE A 10 0.92 -7.40 10.78
C ILE A 10 1.82 -6.45 11.58
N GLY A 11 3.11 -6.73 11.57
CA GLY A 11 4.14 -5.87 12.16
C GLY A 11 5.31 -5.74 11.20
N HIS A 12 6.08 -4.67 11.36
CA HIS A 12 7.26 -4.43 10.55
C HIS A 12 8.41 -3.91 11.43
N VAL A 13 9.60 -4.44 11.20
CA VAL A 13 10.84 -3.93 11.80
C VAL A 13 11.66 -3.30 10.69
N ARG A 14 12.06 -2.04 10.85
CA ARG A 14 12.71 -1.28 9.78
C ARG A 14 14.22 -1.24 9.98
N TYR A 15 14.96 -1.60 8.94
CA TYR A 15 16.35 -1.20 8.78
C TYR A 15 16.38 0.13 8.01
N PRO A 16 17.02 1.21 8.52
CA PRO A 16 17.02 2.51 7.84
C PRO A 16 17.67 2.42 6.45
N THR A 17 16.93 2.81 5.42
CA THR A 17 17.39 2.92 4.02
C THR A 17 17.21 4.36 3.52
N ALA A 18 17.77 4.68 2.35
CA ALA A 18 17.63 6.01 1.74
C ALA A 18 16.14 6.31 1.45
N GLY A 19 15.65 7.49 1.86
CA GLY A 19 14.25 7.88 1.68
C GLY A 19 13.29 7.39 2.78
N SER A 20 13.79 6.83 3.87
CA SER A 20 12.97 6.41 5.02
C SER A 20 13.69 6.70 6.34
N SER A 21 13.79 7.98 6.70
CA SER A 21 14.55 8.45 7.86
C SER A 21 13.68 8.79 9.06
N SER A 22 12.41 9.15 8.84
CA SER A 22 11.51 9.60 9.92
C SER A 22 10.73 8.45 10.55
N ALA A 23 10.33 8.61 11.82
CA ALA A 23 9.36 7.73 12.46
C ALA A 23 7.99 7.79 11.79
N SER A 24 7.65 8.90 11.12
CA SER A 24 6.42 9.03 10.31
C SER A 24 6.38 8.12 9.09
N GLU A 25 7.53 7.55 8.72
CA GLU A 25 7.69 6.59 7.63
C GLU A 25 7.81 5.15 8.15
N ALA A 26 7.49 4.94 9.44
CA ALA A 26 7.45 3.61 10.01
C ALA A 26 6.22 2.87 9.47
N GLN A 27 6.48 1.67 8.95
CA GLN A 27 5.45 0.77 8.48
C GLN A 27 4.83 0.00 9.65
N PRO A 28 3.58 -0.48 9.51
CA PRO A 28 2.79 -0.56 8.28
C PRO A 28 2.07 0.74 7.91
N PHE A 29 1.92 0.98 6.59
CA PHE A 29 1.05 2.04 6.10
C PHE A 29 -0.40 1.55 5.99
N TYR A 30 -1.34 2.48 5.98
CA TYR A 30 -2.77 2.20 5.90
C TYR A 30 -3.47 3.21 4.97
N VAL A 31 -4.42 2.71 4.19
CA VAL A 31 -5.38 3.52 3.43
C VAL A 31 -6.79 3.04 3.73
N ASN A 32 -7.73 3.97 3.87
CA ASN A 32 -9.12 3.67 4.20
C ASN A 32 -10.00 3.34 2.99
N SER A 33 -9.48 3.47 1.77
CA SER A 33 -10.23 3.20 0.54
C SER A 33 -9.34 2.61 -0.57
N PRO A 34 -9.79 1.54 -1.24
CA PRO A 34 -11.03 0.78 -0.98
C PRO A 34 -10.87 -0.16 0.24
N TYR A 35 -11.98 -0.57 0.86
CA TYR A 35 -12.12 -1.56 1.96
C TYR A 35 -11.38 -1.33 3.30
N GLY A 36 -10.26 -0.59 3.31
CA GLY A 36 -9.35 -0.50 4.43
C GLY A 36 -8.20 -1.49 4.28
N ILE A 37 -7.06 -1.03 3.74
CA ILE A 37 -5.91 -1.87 3.40
C ILE A 37 -4.70 -1.40 4.17
N THR A 38 -3.96 -2.33 4.76
CA THR A 38 -2.67 -2.07 5.39
C THR A 38 -1.59 -2.95 4.77
N LEU A 39 -0.37 -2.42 4.68
CA LEU A 39 0.74 -3.13 4.02
C LEU A 39 2.07 -2.82 4.72
N ALA A 40 2.88 -3.87 4.80
CA ALA A 40 4.29 -3.81 5.16
C ALA A 40 5.14 -4.41 4.03
N HIS A 41 6.23 -3.76 3.68
CA HIS A 41 7.09 -4.10 2.55
C HIS A 41 8.57 -3.96 2.93
N ASN A 42 9.34 -4.98 2.57
CA ASN A 42 10.78 -5.00 2.69
C ASN A 42 11.41 -5.07 1.29
N GLY A 43 11.90 -3.92 0.82
CA GLY A 43 12.48 -3.76 -0.51
C GLY A 43 12.56 -2.29 -0.89
N ASN A 44 12.85 -2.01 -2.16
CA ASN A 44 12.81 -0.66 -2.70
C ASN A 44 12.26 -0.66 -4.13
N LEU A 45 11.33 0.25 -4.43
CA LEU A 45 10.83 0.48 -5.79
C LEU A 45 11.81 1.36 -6.58
N THR A 46 12.39 0.80 -7.65
CA THR A 46 13.33 1.53 -8.53
C THR A 46 12.65 2.64 -9.34
N ASN A 47 11.35 2.50 -9.62
CA ASN A 47 10.53 3.44 -10.37
C ASN A 47 9.56 4.25 -9.49
N ALA A 48 9.85 4.42 -8.20
CA ALA A 48 8.98 5.09 -7.23
C ALA A 48 8.53 6.50 -7.69
N HIS A 49 9.43 7.28 -8.28
CA HIS A 49 9.11 8.63 -8.76
C HIS A 49 8.06 8.62 -9.88
N GLU A 50 8.18 7.70 -10.84
CA GLU A 50 7.23 7.54 -11.93
C GLU A 50 5.85 7.12 -11.41
N LEU A 51 5.82 6.14 -10.50
CA LEU A 51 4.59 5.63 -9.90
C LEU A 51 3.88 6.69 -9.06
N ARG A 52 4.61 7.50 -8.29
CA ARG A 52 4.06 8.63 -7.54
C ARG A 52 3.35 9.62 -8.46
N LYS A 53 3.97 9.94 -9.60
CA LYS A 53 3.39 10.86 -10.59
C LYS A 53 2.10 10.29 -11.17
N LYS A 54 2.10 9.02 -11.60
CA LYS A 54 0.90 8.33 -12.13
C LYS A 54 -0.25 8.30 -11.12
N LEU A 55 0.03 7.97 -9.86
CA LEU A 55 -0.99 7.97 -8.80
C LEU A 55 -1.65 9.34 -8.59
N PHE A 56 -0.86 10.40 -8.67
CA PHE A 56 -1.36 11.76 -8.53
C PHE A 56 -2.20 12.17 -9.74
N GLU A 57 -1.68 11.98 -10.95
CA GLU A 57 -2.31 12.45 -12.20
C GLU A 57 -3.57 11.63 -12.57
N GLU A 58 -3.51 10.31 -12.47
CA GLU A 58 -4.57 9.43 -12.96
C GLU A 58 -5.61 9.12 -11.87
N LYS A 59 -5.15 8.92 -10.62
CA LYS A 59 -5.99 8.42 -9.52
C LYS A 59 -6.26 9.48 -8.45
N ARG A 60 -5.64 10.66 -8.53
CA ARG A 60 -5.75 11.75 -7.53
C ARG A 60 -5.43 11.29 -6.11
N ARG A 61 -4.53 10.32 -5.97
CA ARG A 61 -4.04 9.82 -4.68
C ARG A 61 -2.80 10.60 -4.28
N HIS A 62 -2.89 11.32 -3.17
CA HIS A 62 -1.74 12.03 -2.61
C HIS A 62 -0.91 11.08 -1.74
N ILE A 63 0.41 11.18 -1.85
CA ILE A 63 1.38 10.41 -1.07
C ILE A 63 2.03 11.36 -0.08
N ASN A 64 1.83 11.11 1.22
CA ASN A 64 2.19 12.04 2.29
C ASN A 64 3.66 11.94 2.71
N THR A 65 4.30 10.79 2.47
CA THR A 65 5.68 10.53 2.88
C THR A 65 6.62 10.38 1.68
N THR A 66 7.93 10.23 1.95
CA THR A 66 8.91 9.87 0.92
C THR A 66 9.11 8.36 0.78
N SER A 67 8.44 7.56 1.62
CA SER A 67 8.51 6.11 1.56
C SER A 67 7.85 5.56 0.30
N ASP A 68 8.60 4.72 -0.39
CA ASP A 68 8.13 3.95 -1.55
C ASP A 68 7.06 2.91 -1.17
N SER A 69 7.04 2.47 0.08
CA SER A 69 6.07 1.51 0.59
C SER A 69 4.64 2.11 0.66
N GLU A 70 4.52 3.43 0.87
CA GLU A 70 3.22 4.13 0.75
C GLU A 70 2.75 4.18 -0.72
N ILE A 71 3.69 4.34 -1.66
CA ILE A 71 3.41 4.30 -3.10
C ILE A 71 2.90 2.90 -3.47
N LEU A 72 3.60 1.85 -3.03
CA LEU A 72 3.23 0.46 -3.29
C LEU A 72 1.81 0.16 -2.78
N LEU A 73 1.51 0.56 -1.54
CA LEU A 73 0.18 0.41 -0.96
C LEU A 73 -0.90 1.11 -1.81
N ASN A 74 -0.63 2.33 -2.28
CA ASN A 74 -1.61 3.08 -3.07
C ASN A 74 -1.80 2.54 -4.49
N ILE A 75 -0.75 1.96 -5.11
CA ILE A 75 -0.89 1.22 -6.37
C ILE A 75 -1.79 0.01 -6.16
N PHE A 76 -1.51 -0.81 -5.14
CA PHE A 76 -2.32 -1.98 -4.83
C PHE A 76 -3.78 -1.62 -4.55
N ALA A 77 -4.00 -0.60 -3.71
CA ALA A 77 -5.33 -0.07 -3.43
C ALA A 77 -6.04 0.44 -4.69
N SER A 78 -5.32 1.07 -5.61
CA SER A 78 -5.88 1.55 -6.87
C SER A 78 -6.26 0.43 -7.83
N GLU A 79 -5.55 -0.70 -7.84
CA GLU A 79 -5.92 -1.84 -8.68
C GLU A 79 -7.13 -2.57 -8.10
N LEU A 80 -7.19 -2.72 -6.77
CA LEU A 80 -8.36 -3.28 -6.09
C LEU A 80 -9.63 -2.44 -6.27
N ASP A 81 -9.51 -1.13 -6.41
CA ASP A 81 -10.65 -0.22 -6.62
C ASP A 81 -11.35 -0.42 -7.98
N ASN A 82 -10.73 -1.18 -8.90
CA ASN A 82 -11.36 -1.54 -10.16
C ASN A 82 -12.44 -2.63 -9.99
N PHE A 83 -12.39 -3.42 -8.92
CA PHE A 83 -13.39 -4.46 -8.63
C PHE A 83 -14.53 -3.88 -7.80
N ARG A 84 -15.66 -3.57 -8.44
CA ARG A 84 -16.81 -2.90 -7.79
C ARG A 84 -17.73 -3.84 -7.00
N HIS A 85 -17.38 -5.11 -6.87
CA HIS A 85 -18.15 -6.09 -6.11
C HIS A 85 -17.51 -6.38 -4.74
N TYR A 86 -18.31 -6.98 -3.87
CA TYR A 86 -17.87 -7.53 -2.59
C TYR A 86 -18.62 -8.85 -2.35
N PRO A 87 -17.98 -9.91 -1.85
CA PRO A 87 -16.57 -9.99 -1.43
C PRO A 87 -15.59 -9.98 -2.62
N LEU A 88 -14.33 -9.63 -2.33
CA LEU A 88 -13.21 -9.88 -3.25
C LEU A 88 -12.90 -11.38 -3.25
N GLU A 89 -12.57 -11.90 -4.42
CA GLU A 89 -12.09 -13.26 -4.63
C GLU A 89 -10.55 -13.29 -4.63
N ALA A 90 -9.97 -14.47 -4.39
CA ALA A 90 -8.52 -14.63 -4.39
C ALA A 90 -7.90 -14.18 -5.73
N ASP A 91 -8.59 -14.44 -6.84
CA ASP A 91 -8.13 -14.05 -8.17
C ASP A 91 -8.10 -12.51 -8.32
N ASN A 92 -9.00 -11.76 -7.69
CA ASN A 92 -8.92 -10.29 -7.74
C ASN A 92 -7.66 -9.73 -7.05
N ILE A 93 -7.02 -10.51 -6.16
CA ILE A 93 -5.88 -10.09 -5.35
C ILE A 93 -4.56 -10.62 -5.92
N PHE A 94 -4.53 -11.87 -6.37
CA PHE A 94 -3.29 -12.60 -6.70
C PHE A 94 -3.10 -12.86 -8.19
N CYS A 95 -4.13 -12.68 -9.01
CA CYS A 95 -4.05 -12.90 -10.45
C CYS A 95 -3.28 -11.77 -11.13
N ARG A 96 -2.32 -12.14 -11.98
CA ARG A 96 -1.49 -11.21 -12.73
C ARG A 96 -2.21 -10.56 -13.92
N ASP A 97 -3.15 -11.28 -14.53
CA ASP A 97 -3.78 -10.92 -15.82
C ASP A 97 -5.32 -11.07 -15.78
N CYS A 98 -5.97 -10.62 -14.72
CA CYS A 98 -7.44 -10.68 -14.60
C CYS A 98 -8.16 -9.51 -15.33
N ARG A 99 -7.58 -9.02 -16.43
CA ARG A 99 -8.19 -8.02 -17.32
C ARG A 99 -8.61 -8.72 -18.63
N ASP A 100 -9.68 -9.50 -18.54
CA ASP A 100 -10.50 -9.88 -19.71
C ASP A 100 -11.76 -8.99 -19.74
#